data_AF-A0A857C3C0-F1
#
_entry.id   AF-A0A857C3C0-F1
#
_cell.length_a   1.000
_cell.length_b   1.000
_cell.length_c   1.000
_cell.angle_alpha   90.00
_cell.angle_beta   90.00
_cell.angle_gamma   90.00
#
_symmetry.space_group_name_H-M   'P 1'
#
loop_
_entity.id
_entity.type
_entity.pdbx_description
1 polymer ?
#
loop_
_entity_poly.entity_id
_entity_poly.type
_entity_poly.pdbx_seq_one_letter_code
_entity_poly.pdbx_strand_id
1 'polypeptide(L)'
;MIRIIGSGLAFAVFLALAAPVAVQAQETAAEAAAKLSGAAPASQDLSPGEALRVGAQFYYAGEKERALDSLRFAAEQGHPLAAWKLGRMYSRGDGVQEDDIKAFEYFRQVASKYADDSPSSPRAPFIASAFVELGSYYLTGINNSAIEPNVARAREIFTYAASYFGDADAQFHLGMLYLDEPERDPHMAARWLKLAAQKGHLMAQARLGELLSNGEFGGNENRTAGLMWLTVAQRRAHGNDAVWIGEAQERSFGLASEKVRRRAAAMADNWLSKNGAVVAEKTQ
;
A
#
# COMPACT_ATOMS: atom_id res chain seq x y z
N MET A 1 46.27 -82.27 -12.96
CA MET A 1 46.46 -80.81 -13.13
C MET A 1 46.92 -80.57 -14.55
N ILE A 2 46.13 -79.86 -15.36
CA ILE A 2 46.51 -78.84 -16.36
C ILE A 2 45.24 -78.52 -17.17
N ARG A 3 44.92 -77.23 -17.20
CA ARG A 3 43.70 -76.62 -17.72
C ARG A 3 43.73 -76.55 -19.26
N ILE A 4 42.60 -76.87 -19.88
CA ILE A 4 42.23 -76.46 -21.24
C ILE A 4 41.26 -75.28 -21.06
N ILE A 5 41.61 -74.10 -21.58
CA ILE A 5 40.64 -73.03 -21.83
C ILE A 5 40.94 -72.49 -23.21
N GLY A 6 40.06 -72.79 -24.15
CA GLY A 6 39.99 -72.19 -25.46
C GLY A 6 38.52 -72.01 -25.83
N SER A 7 38.27 -70.90 -26.54
CA SER A 7 37.12 -70.59 -27.38
C SER A 7 35.75 -70.33 -26.73
N GLY A 8 35.22 -69.12 -26.98
CA GLY A 8 33.97 -69.02 -27.73
C GLY A 8 32.87 -68.15 -27.13
N LEU A 9 32.57 -67.05 -27.84
CA LEU A 9 31.27 -66.38 -28.00
C LEU A 9 30.50 -65.88 -26.77
N ALA A 10 30.27 -64.57 -26.70
CA ALA A 10 28.97 -64.02 -26.25
C ALA A 10 28.73 -62.58 -26.75
N PHE A 11 27.76 -62.46 -27.66
CA PHE A 11 26.74 -61.40 -27.79
C PHE A 11 27.14 -59.91 -27.67
N ALA A 12 27.16 -59.24 -28.82
CA ALA A 12 26.95 -57.80 -28.91
C ALA A 12 25.46 -57.47 -28.66
N VAL A 13 25.17 -56.78 -27.57
CA VAL A 13 23.84 -56.21 -27.28
C VAL A 13 23.73 -54.87 -28.03
N PHE A 14 22.83 -54.81 -29.01
CA PHE A 14 22.42 -53.53 -29.61
C PHE A 14 21.46 -52.81 -28.64
N LEU A 15 21.96 -51.77 -27.99
CA LEU A 15 21.16 -50.84 -27.20
C LEU A 15 20.60 -49.76 -28.15
N ALA A 16 19.34 -49.92 -28.55
CA ALA A 16 18.61 -48.88 -29.28
C ALA A 16 18.18 -47.78 -28.28
N LEU A 17 18.88 -46.65 -28.29
CA LEU A 17 18.48 -45.42 -27.60
C LEU A 17 17.29 -44.80 -28.35
N ALA A 18 16.08 -44.97 -27.81
CA ALA A 18 14.93 -44.17 -28.20
C ALA A 18 15.06 -42.78 -27.56
N ALA A 19 15.37 -41.75 -28.36
CA ALA A 19 15.28 -40.36 -27.93
C ALA A 19 13.81 -39.95 -27.82
N PRO A 20 13.40 -39.19 -26.78
CA PRO A 20 12.06 -38.63 -26.73
C PRO A 20 11.94 -37.55 -27.80
N VAL A 21 10.99 -37.72 -28.72
CA VAL A 21 10.56 -36.67 -29.64
C VAL A 21 9.96 -35.56 -28.77
N ALA A 22 10.70 -34.45 -28.64
CA ALA A 22 10.17 -33.23 -28.05
C ALA A 22 9.00 -32.76 -28.93
N VAL A 23 7.79 -32.84 -28.40
CA VAL A 23 6.62 -32.17 -28.97
C VAL A 23 6.88 -30.68 -28.80
N GLN A 24 7.43 -30.05 -29.84
CA GLN A 24 7.42 -28.60 -29.95
C GLN A 24 5.96 -28.18 -30.06
N ALA A 25 5.47 -27.47 -29.04
CA ALA A 25 4.19 -26.78 -29.09
C ALA A 25 4.22 -25.85 -30.31
N GLN A 26 3.37 -26.14 -31.28
CA GLN A 26 3.30 -25.40 -32.53
C GLN A 26 2.60 -24.07 -32.24
N GLU A 27 3.38 -22.99 -32.16
CA GLU A 27 2.88 -21.64 -31.92
C GLU A 27 1.84 -21.29 -32.99
N THR A 28 0.66 -20.84 -32.55
CA THR A 28 -0.44 -20.59 -33.47
C THR A 28 -0.18 -19.34 -34.29
N ALA A 29 -0.69 -19.31 -35.53
CA ALA A 29 -0.57 -18.13 -36.39
C ALA A 29 -1.19 -16.87 -35.74
N ALA A 30 -2.16 -17.04 -34.83
CA ALA A 30 -2.75 -15.96 -34.03
C ALA A 30 -1.78 -15.41 -32.97
N GLU A 31 -1.06 -16.27 -32.25
CA GLU A 31 -0.04 -15.86 -31.28
C GLU A 31 1.15 -15.17 -31.96
N ALA A 32 1.59 -15.69 -33.11
CA ALA A 32 2.62 -15.06 -33.92
C ALA A 32 2.16 -13.68 -34.46
N ALA A 33 0.91 -13.57 -34.92
CA ALA A 33 0.34 -12.32 -35.41
C ALA A 33 0.11 -11.29 -34.28
N ALA A 34 -0.25 -11.72 -33.07
CA ALA A 34 -0.37 -10.84 -31.89
C ALA A 34 0.98 -10.27 -31.47
N LYS A 35 2.03 -11.10 -31.47
CA LYS A 35 3.41 -10.64 -31.22
C LYS A 35 3.93 -9.68 -32.30
N LEU A 36 3.58 -9.91 -33.57
CA LEU A 36 3.99 -9.06 -34.70
C LEU A 36 3.19 -7.75 -34.84
N SER A 37 1.94 -7.70 -34.34
CA SER A 37 1.08 -6.51 -34.43
C SER A 37 1.11 -5.62 -33.18
N GLY A 38 1.69 -6.09 -32.08
CA GLY A 38 1.59 -5.40 -30.78
C GLY A 38 0.17 -5.41 -30.20
N ALA A 39 -0.75 -6.21 -30.76
CA ALA A 39 -2.08 -6.40 -30.22
C ALA A 39 -1.99 -7.28 -28.98
N ALA A 40 -2.34 -6.72 -27.83
CA ALA A 40 -2.46 -7.52 -26.61
C ALA A 40 -3.54 -8.60 -26.80
N PRO A 41 -3.33 -9.81 -26.25
CA PRO A 41 -4.35 -10.86 -26.25
C PRO A 41 -5.65 -10.33 -25.64
N ALA A 42 -6.79 -10.81 -26.14
CA ALA A 42 -8.10 -10.48 -25.56
C ALA A 42 -8.10 -10.84 -24.07
N SER A 43 -8.56 -9.93 -23.22
CA SER A 43 -8.48 -10.10 -21.76
C SER A 43 -9.19 -11.37 -21.27
N GLN A 44 -10.16 -11.87 -22.02
CA GLN A 44 -10.97 -13.06 -21.69
C GLN A 44 -10.20 -14.37 -21.75
N ASP A 45 -9.07 -14.42 -22.46
CA ASP A 45 -8.23 -15.61 -22.60
C ASP A 45 -7.09 -15.65 -21.55
N LEU A 46 -6.97 -14.61 -20.73
CA LEU A 46 -5.90 -14.46 -19.74
C LEU A 46 -6.32 -14.99 -18.38
N SER A 47 -5.35 -15.54 -17.63
CA SER A 47 -5.56 -15.73 -16.19
C SER A 47 -5.69 -14.37 -15.48
N PRO A 48 -6.29 -14.31 -14.28
CA PRO A 48 -6.47 -13.03 -13.57
C PRO A 48 -5.14 -12.32 -13.26
N GLY A 49 -4.08 -13.08 -12.98
CA GLY A 49 -2.73 -12.54 -12.75
C GLY A 49 -2.08 -12.00 -14.02
N GLU A 50 -2.28 -12.67 -15.17
CA GLU A 50 -1.78 -12.18 -16.46
C GLU A 50 -2.51 -10.94 -16.92
N ALA A 51 -3.84 -10.92 -16.77
CA ALA A 51 -4.64 -9.74 -17.06
C ALA A 51 -4.23 -8.54 -16.20
N LEU A 52 -3.97 -8.76 -14.90
CA LEU A 52 -3.39 -7.71 -14.05
C LEU A 52 -2.05 -7.23 -14.59
N ARG A 53 -1.14 -8.16 -14.94
CA ARG A 53 0.20 -7.80 -15.45
C ARG A 53 0.12 -6.98 -16.73
N VAL A 54 -0.74 -7.37 -17.66
CA VAL A 54 -0.99 -6.65 -18.93
C VAL A 54 -1.60 -5.27 -18.64
N GLY A 55 -2.61 -5.20 -17.76
CA GLY A 55 -3.21 -3.93 -17.35
C GLY A 55 -2.19 -2.99 -16.70
N ALA A 56 -1.35 -3.51 -15.80
CA ALA A 56 -0.28 -2.74 -15.18
C ALA A 56 0.74 -2.24 -16.21
N GLN A 57 1.10 -3.07 -17.20
CA GLN A 57 2.01 -2.67 -18.28
C GLN A 57 1.46 -1.49 -19.08
N PHE A 58 0.21 -1.54 -19.53
CA PHE A 58 -0.42 -0.42 -20.24
C PHE A 58 -0.53 0.82 -19.36
N TYR A 59 -0.89 0.63 -18.09
CA TYR A 59 -1.02 1.73 -17.15
C TYR A 59 0.31 2.50 -17.00
N TYR A 60 1.42 1.79 -16.79
CA TYR A 60 2.75 2.41 -16.67
C TYR A 60 3.33 2.89 -18.00
N ALA A 61 2.83 2.39 -19.14
CA ALA A 61 3.12 2.95 -20.46
C ALA A 61 2.35 4.25 -20.76
N GLY A 62 1.47 4.69 -19.86
CA GLY A 62 0.63 5.88 -20.05
C GLY A 62 -0.66 5.60 -20.85
N GLU A 63 -0.84 4.38 -21.34
CA GLU A 63 -2.02 3.93 -22.08
C GLU A 63 -3.13 3.50 -21.12
N LYS A 64 -3.50 4.41 -20.20
CA LYS A 64 -4.38 4.10 -19.06
C LYS A 64 -5.77 3.63 -19.48
N GLU A 65 -6.31 4.16 -20.58
CA GLU A 65 -7.59 3.70 -21.13
C GLU A 65 -7.54 2.23 -21.56
N ARG A 66 -6.44 1.79 -22.17
CA ARG A 66 -6.23 0.38 -22.56
C ARG A 66 -6.03 -0.53 -21.35
N ALA A 67 -5.45 -0.01 -20.27
CA ALA A 67 -5.30 -0.75 -19.03
C ALA A 67 -6.65 -1.14 -18.40
N LEU A 68 -7.71 -0.35 -18.64
CA LEU A 68 -9.01 -0.53 -17.99
C LEU A 68 -9.62 -1.89 -18.23
N ASP A 69 -9.65 -2.37 -19.48
CA ASP A 69 -10.31 -3.64 -19.78
C ASP A 69 -9.58 -4.83 -19.14
N SER A 70 -8.25 -4.82 -19.14
CA SER A 70 -7.46 -5.88 -18.49
C SER A 70 -7.57 -5.83 -16.97
N LEU A 71 -7.55 -4.63 -16.38
CA LEU A 71 -7.74 -4.46 -14.94
C LEU A 71 -9.16 -4.83 -14.51
N ARG A 72 -10.19 -4.44 -15.28
CA ARG A 72 -11.59 -4.77 -15.02
C ARG A 72 -11.79 -6.28 -15.03
N PHE A 73 -11.29 -6.94 -16.07
CA PHE A 73 -11.34 -8.39 -16.15
C PHE A 73 -10.66 -9.05 -14.95
N ALA A 74 -9.43 -8.64 -14.59
CA ALA A 74 -8.74 -9.18 -13.43
C ALA A 74 -9.52 -8.96 -12.11
N ALA A 75 -10.13 -7.78 -11.94
CA ALA A 75 -10.96 -7.45 -10.77
C ALA A 75 -12.23 -8.32 -10.69
N GLU A 76 -12.93 -8.51 -11.81
CA GLU A 76 -14.12 -9.37 -11.93
C GLU A 76 -13.79 -10.82 -11.59
N GLN A 77 -12.61 -11.30 -11.99
CA GLN A 77 -12.10 -12.62 -11.62
C GLN A 77 -11.58 -12.70 -10.17
N GLY A 78 -11.71 -11.63 -9.37
CA GLY A 78 -11.32 -11.62 -7.97
C GLY A 78 -9.83 -11.39 -7.73
N HIS A 79 -9.18 -10.57 -8.54
CA HIS A 79 -7.84 -10.08 -8.21
C HIS A 79 -7.94 -8.81 -7.34
N PRO A 80 -7.58 -8.84 -6.04
CA PRO A 80 -7.77 -7.71 -5.12
C PRO A 80 -7.00 -6.47 -5.54
N LEU A 81 -5.75 -6.64 -6.01
CA LEU A 81 -4.93 -5.53 -6.50
C LEU A 81 -5.55 -4.83 -7.72
N ALA A 82 -6.20 -5.57 -8.63
CA ALA A 82 -6.83 -4.97 -9.80
C ALA A 82 -8.07 -4.15 -9.39
N ALA A 83 -8.91 -4.71 -8.51
CA ALA A 83 -10.06 -3.99 -7.96
C ALA A 83 -9.64 -2.73 -7.19
N TRP A 84 -8.66 -2.84 -6.29
CA TRP A 84 -8.11 -1.68 -5.59
C TRP A 84 -7.54 -0.63 -6.56
N LYS A 85 -6.82 -1.05 -7.61
CA LYS A 85 -6.26 -0.15 -8.61
C LYS A 85 -7.35 0.59 -9.37
N LEU A 86 -8.42 -0.10 -9.79
CA LEU A 86 -9.57 0.52 -10.43
C LEU A 86 -10.25 1.52 -9.50
N GLY A 87 -10.44 1.18 -8.23
CA GLY A 87 -10.98 2.10 -7.23
C GLY A 87 -10.19 3.40 -7.16
N ARG A 88 -8.86 3.30 -7.14
CA ARG A 88 -7.93 4.44 -7.17
C ARG A 88 -7.94 5.22 -8.47
N MET A 89 -8.19 4.56 -9.60
CA MET A 89 -8.31 5.24 -10.89
C MET A 89 -9.59 6.09 -10.91
N TYR A 90 -10.72 5.51 -10.50
CA TYR A 90 -12.00 6.22 -10.46
C TYR A 90 -12.03 7.35 -9.42
N SER A 91 -11.40 7.21 -8.25
CA SER A 91 -11.40 8.28 -7.23
C SER A 91 -10.56 9.51 -7.58
N ARG A 92 -9.75 9.43 -8.64
CA ARG A 92 -8.84 10.52 -9.06
C ARG A 92 -9.02 10.94 -10.51
N GLY A 93 -9.95 10.30 -11.23
CA GLY A 93 -10.06 10.45 -12.68
C GLY A 93 -8.78 10.06 -13.43
N ASP A 94 -8.04 9.06 -12.95
CA ASP A 94 -6.74 8.70 -13.51
C ASP A 94 -6.88 7.78 -14.74
N GLY A 95 -7.01 8.38 -15.92
CA GLY A 95 -7.28 7.67 -17.17
C GLY A 95 -8.75 7.25 -17.35
N VAL A 96 -9.62 7.73 -16.47
CA VAL A 96 -11.08 7.59 -16.49
C VAL A 96 -11.72 8.90 -16.05
N GLN A 97 -13.01 9.07 -16.31
CA GLN A 97 -13.76 10.12 -15.62
C GLN A 97 -13.85 9.78 -14.12
N GLU A 98 -13.63 10.78 -13.27
CA GLU A 98 -13.77 10.65 -11.82
C GLU A 98 -15.18 10.20 -11.45
N ASP A 99 -15.27 9.17 -10.60
CA ASP A 99 -16.52 8.51 -10.23
C ASP A 99 -16.36 7.88 -8.84
N ASP A 100 -16.61 8.67 -7.79
CA ASP A 100 -16.48 8.25 -6.39
C ASP A 100 -17.35 7.05 -6.04
N ILE A 101 -18.51 6.91 -6.70
CA ILE A 101 -19.40 5.77 -6.47
C ILE A 101 -18.77 4.48 -6.99
N LYS A 102 -18.23 4.49 -8.21
CA LYS A 102 -17.48 3.32 -8.70
C LYS A 102 -16.25 3.04 -7.84
N ALA A 103 -15.53 4.07 -7.42
CA ALA A 103 -14.38 3.91 -6.55
C ALA A 103 -14.76 3.23 -5.22
N PHE A 104 -15.81 3.72 -4.58
CA PHE A 104 -16.39 3.14 -3.37
C PHE A 104 -16.78 1.68 -3.57
N GLU A 105 -17.44 1.35 -4.68
CA GLU A 105 -17.85 -0.02 -4.99
C GLU A 105 -16.66 -0.99 -5.13
N TYR A 106 -15.59 -0.57 -5.80
CA TYR A 106 -14.36 -1.38 -5.90
C TYR A 106 -13.68 -1.56 -4.54
N PHE A 107 -13.57 -0.51 -3.72
CA PHE A 107 -12.98 -0.64 -2.40
C PHE A 107 -13.84 -1.51 -1.47
N ARG A 108 -15.17 -1.36 -1.54
CA ARG A 108 -16.12 -2.21 -0.81
C ARG A 108 -16.00 -3.67 -1.24
N GLN A 109 -15.84 -3.94 -2.53
CA GLN A 109 -15.63 -5.29 -3.05
C GLN A 109 -14.37 -5.92 -2.45
N VAL A 110 -13.25 -5.19 -2.41
CA VAL A 110 -12.00 -5.68 -1.81
C VAL A 110 -12.18 -5.92 -0.31
N ALA A 111 -12.69 -4.93 0.43
CA ALA A 111 -12.93 -5.02 1.87
C ALA A 111 -13.87 -6.19 2.24
N SER A 112 -14.92 -6.42 1.46
CA SER A 112 -15.89 -7.49 1.72
C SER A 112 -15.36 -8.89 1.43
N LYS A 113 -14.57 -9.05 0.37
CA LYS A 113 -14.12 -10.38 -0.08
C LYS A 113 -12.85 -10.86 0.61
N TYR A 114 -12.04 -9.91 1.09
CA TYR A 114 -10.71 -10.18 1.62
C TYR A 114 -10.49 -9.68 3.05
N ALA A 115 -11.58 -9.42 3.80
CA ALA A 115 -11.48 -9.02 5.21
C ALA A 115 -10.62 -10.02 6.00
N ASP A 116 -10.94 -11.31 5.93
CA ASP A 116 -10.29 -12.34 6.75
C ASP A 116 -8.91 -12.80 6.22
N ASP A 117 -8.34 -12.10 5.23
CA ASP A 117 -7.00 -12.42 4.74
C ASP A 117 -5.93 -12.11 5.78
N SER A 118 -4.89 -12.95 5.80
CA SER A 118 -3.75 -12.73 6.69
C SER A 118 -3.13 -11.34 6.48
N PRO A 119 -2.86 -10.58 7.57
CA PRO A 119 -2.18 -9.29 7.50
C PRO A 119 -0.72 -9.41 7.05
N SER A 120 -0.15 -10.62 7.02
CA SER A 120 1.18 -10.89 6.46
C SER A 120 1.16 -11.29 4.98
N SER A 121 -0.01 -11.35 4.35
CA SER A 121 -0.10 -11.74 2.94
C SER A 121 0.46 -10.65 2.02
N PRO A 122 1.00 -11.01 0.83
CA PRO A 122 1.52 -10.02 -0.13
C PRO A 122 0.48 -8.99 -0.60
N ARG A 123 -0.81 -9.29 -0.42
CA ARG A 123 -1.94 -8.43 -0.80
C ARG A 123 -2.49 -7.58 0.34
N ALA A 124 -2.06 -7.83 1.58
CA ALA A 124 -2.52 -7.11 2.77
C ALA A 124 -2.43 -5.58 2.64
N PRO A 125 -1.38 -4.97 2.05
CA PRO A 125 -1.32 -3.51 1.90
C PRO A 125 -2.46 -2.94 1.04
N PHE A 126 -2.87 -3.65 -0.03
CA PHE A 126 -3.94 -3.20 -0.91
C PHE A 126 -5.32 -3.37 -0.26
N ILE A 127 -5.49 -4.43 0.52
CA ILE A 127 -6.71 -4.68 1.28
C ILE A 127 -6.87 -3.61 2.36
N ALA A 128 -5.80 -3.36 3.13
CA ALA A 128 -5.81 -2.35 4.17
C ALA A 128 -6.03 -0.94 3.60
N SER A 129 -5.39 -0.62 2.47
CA SER A 129 -5.66 0.63 1.76
C SER A 129 -7.11 0.73 1.27
N ALA A 130 -7.71 -0.36 0.77
CA ALA A 130 -9.13 -0.36 0.40
C ALA A 130 -10.04 -0.06 1.61
N PHE A 131 -9.73 -0.61 2.80
CA PHE A 131 -10.45 -0.23 4.02
C PHE A 131 -10.26 1.26 4.37
N VAL A 132 -9.05 1.82 4.23
CA VAL A 132 -8.80 3.25 4.49
C VAL A 132 -9.60 4.14 3.55
N GLU A 133 -9.59 3.85 2.25
CA GLU A 133 -10.35 4.62 1.26
C GLU A 133 -11.87 4.51 1.53
N LEU A 134 -12.35 3.31 1.86
CA LEU A 134 -13.75 3.08 2.23
C LEU A 134 -14.14 3.85 3.51
N GLY A 135 -13.29 3.85 4.52
CA GLY A 135 -13.48 4.63 5.75
C GLY A 135 -13.53 6.13 5.47
N SER A 136 -12.71 6.61 4.55
CA SER A 136 -12.66 8.02 4.14
C SER A 136 -13.94 8.46 3.43
N TYR A 137 -14.51 7.61 2.56
CA TYR A 137 -15.84 7.85 1.99
C TYR A 137 -16.94 7.88 3.05
N TYR A 138 -16.90 6.99 4.04
CA TYR A 138 -17.86 7.08 5.14
C TYR A 138 -17.64 8.32 6.03
N LEU A 139 -16.42 8.87 6.14
CA LEU A 139 -16.24 10.13 6.89
C LEU A 139 -16.89 11.32 6.21
N THR A 140 -16.78 11.39 4.88
CA THR A 140 -17.13 12.59 4.10
C THR A 140 -18.46 12.48 3.38
N GLY A 141 -18.98 11.26 3.20
CA GLY A 141 -20.07 10.97 2.29
C GLY A 141 -19.65 11.12 0.83
N ILE A 142 -20.56 10.76 -0.08
CA ILE A 142 -20.41 11.01 -1.51
C ILE A 142 -21.58 11.87 -1.97
N ASN A 143 -21.27 13.04 -2.53
CA ASN A 143 -22.26 13.99 -2.99
C ASN A 143 -23.20 13.38 -4.03
N ASN A 144 -24.48 13.76 -3.99
CA ASN A 144 -25.53 13.27 -4.89
C ASN A 144 -25.69 11.73 -4.89
N SER A 145 -25.47 11.09 -3.73
CA SER A 145 -25.61 9.64 -3.58
C SER A 145 -26.29 9.24 -2.27
N ALA A 146 -26.55 7.95 -2.11
CA ALA A 146 -27.08 7.39 -0.87
C ALA A 146 -26.00 7.17 0.23
N ILE A 147 -24.74 7.47 -0.08
CA ILE A 147 -23.61 7.25 0.84
C ILE A 147 -23.42 8.55 1.61
N GLU A 148 -24.11 8.65 2.74
CA GLU A 148 -24.05 9.80 3.64
C GLU A 148 -22.86 9.70 4.62
N PRO A 149 -22.37 10.83 5.15
CA PRO A 149 -21.36 10.83 6.21
C PRO A 149 -21.81 10.00 7.42
N ASN A 150 -20.98 9.06 7.84
CA ASN A 150 -21.16 8.19 8.98
C ASN A 150 -19.81 7.98 9.71
N VAL A 151 -19.54 8.87 10.67
CA VAL A 151 -18.32 8.87 11.47
C VAL A 151 -18.16 7.56 12.27
N ALA A 152 -19.26 7.01 12.81
CA ALA A 152 -19.22 5.76 13.56
C ALA A 152 -18.74 4.60 12.68
N ARG A 153 -19.29 4.49 11.46
CA ARG A 153 -18.89 3.47 10.51
C ARG A 153 -17.44 3.63 10.04
N ALA A 154 -17.03 4.86 9.77
CA ALA A 154 -15.64 5.14 9.44
C ALA A 154 -14.68 4.74 10.57
N ARG A 155 -15.03 5.04 11.84
CA ARG A 155 -14.24 4.64 13.01
C ARG A 155 -14.09 3.13 13.12
N GLU A 156 -15.16 2.36 12.89
CA GLU A 156 -15.10 0.89 12.88
C GLU A 156 -14.11 0.39 11.81
N ILE A 157 -14.22 0.93 10.59
CA ILE A 157 -13.38 0.56 9.46
C ILE A 157 -11.91 0.90 9.71
N PHE A 158 -11.61 2.12 10.18
CA PHE A 158 -10.24 2.50 10.53
C PHE A 158 -9.70 1.71 11.70
N THR A 159 -10.53 1.41 12.72
CA THR A 159 -10.13 0.54 13.84
C THR A 159 -9.70 -0.82 13.34
N TYR A 160 -10.47 -1.41 12.43
CA TYR A 160 -10.12 -2.69 11.83
C TYR A 160 -8.80 -2.62 11.05
N ALA A 161 -8.66 -1.68 10.11
CA ALA A 161 -7.44 -1.52 9.32
C ALA A 161 -6.20 -1.17 10.17
N ALA A 162 -6.37 -0.37 11.22
CA ALA A 162 -5.29 0.06 12.11
C ALA A 162 -4.81 -1.05 13.06
N SER A 163 -5.73 -1.91 13.54
CA SER A 163 -5.42 -2.95 14.52
C SER A 163 -5.07 -4.29 13.88
N TYR A 164 -5.80 -4.71 12.84
CA TYR A 164 -5.62 -6.01 12.21
C TYR A 164 -4.51 -5.99 11.17
N PHE A 165 -4.55 -5.04 10.22
CA PHE A 165 -3.52 -4.90 9.20
C PHE A 165 -2.33 -4.04 9.65
N GLY A 166 -2.52 -3.23 10.70
CA GLY A 166 -1.50 -2.28 11.10
C GLY A 166 -1.22 -1.26 10.01
N ASP A 167 -2.25 -0.78 9.30
CA ASP A 167 -2.03 0.24 8.28
C ASP A 167 -1.72 1.61 8.92
N ALA A 168 -0.75 2.34 8.36
CA ALA A 168 -0.29 3.59 8.94
C ALA A 168 -1.27 4.75 8.70
N ASP A 169 -1.96 4.76 7.55
CA ASP A 169 -2.95 5.77 7.22
C ASP A 169 -4.21 5.55 8.07
N ALA A 170 -4.65 4.29 8.25
CA ALA A 170 -5.72 3.93 9.17
C ALA A 170 -5.42 4.36 10.63
N GLN A 171 -4.19 4.09 11.10
CA GLN A 171 -3.75 4.51 12.43
C GLN A 171 -3.74 6.04 12.58
N PHE A 172 -3.38 6.77 11.52
CA PHE A 172 -3.47 8.22 11.51
C PHE A 172 -4.92 8.70 11.56
N HIS A 173 -5.80 8.19 10.69
CA HIS A 173 -7.21 8.58 10.66
C HIS A 173 -7.92 8.28 11.98
N LEU A 174 -7.65 7.12 12.59
CA LEU A 174 -8.21 6.80 13.89
C LEU A 174 -7.69 7.73 14.99
N GLY A 175 -6.40 8.08 14.97
CA GLY A 175 -5.82 9.06 15.88
C GLY A 175 -6.47 10.45 15.73
N MET A 176 -6.78 10.85 14.50
CA MET A 176 -7.48 12.10 14.20
C MET A 176 -8.93 12.10 14.71
N LEU A 177 -9.67 11.00 14.55
CA LEU A 177 -11.03 10.90 15.09
C LEU A 177 -11.08 11.10 16.60
N TYR A 178 -10.12 10.53 17.34
CA TYR A 178 -10.00 10.77 18.78
C TYR A 178 -9.68 12.23 19.16
N LEU A 179 -9.17 13.05 18.24
CA LEU A 179 -8.92 14.48 18.48
C LEU A 179 -10.11 15.37 18.08
N ASP A 180 -10.86 14.98 17.05
CA ASP A 180 -11.91 15.79 16.43
C ASP A 180 -13.29 15.59 17.06
N GLU A 181 -13.50 14.52 17.82
CA GLU A 181 -14.79 14.22 18.48
C GLU A 181 -15.08 15.14 19.69
N PRO A 182 -16.37 15.41 20.01
CA PRO A 182 -16.75 16.21 21.19
C PRO A 182 -16.18 15.66 22.50
N GLU A 183 -16.12 14.34 22.63
CA GLU A 183 -15.48 13.63 23.74
C GLU A 183 -14.05 13.21 23.34
N ARG A 184 -13.24 14.18 22.90
CA ARG A 184 -11.86 13.92 22.47
C ARG A 184 -11.05 13.15 23.53
N ASP A 185 -10.22 12.21 23.07
CA ASP A 185 -9.26 11.47 23.89
C ASP A 185 -7.84 11.65 23.31
N PRO A 186 -7.12 12.69 23.77
CA PRO A 186 -5.73 12.96 23.38
C PRO A 186 -4.81 11.75 23.64
N HIS A 187 -5.03 10.99 24.71
CA HIS A 187 -4.16 9.86 25.05
C HIS A 187 -4.31 8.72 24.06
N MET A 188 -5.54 8.40 23.66
CA MET A 188 -5.80 7.42 22.60
C MET A 188 -5.30 7.91 21.25
N ALA A 189 -5.51 9.19 20.92
CA ALA A 189 -4.94 9.80 19.73
C ALA A 189 -3.41 9.64 19.69
N ALA A 190 -2.71 10.00 20.77
CA ALA A 190 -1.26 9.90 20.86
C ALA A 190 -0.77 8.45 20.66
N ARG A 191 -1.50 7.45 21.16
CA ARG A 191 -1.16 6.03 20.96
C ARG A 191 -1.21 5.64 19.49
N TRP A 192 -2.31 5.97 18.80
CA TRP A 192 -2.48 5.64 17.39
C TRP A 192 -1.53 6.43 16.48
N LEU A 193 -1.41 7.74 16.72
CA LEU A 193 -0.48 8.60 15.98
C LEU A 193 0.97 8.15 16.17
N LYS A 194 1.35 7.65 17.34
CA LYS A 194 2.70 7.09 17.57
C LYS A 194 2.98 5.87 16.71
N LEU A 195 2.02 4.94 16.57
CA LEU A 195 2.19 3.76 15.72
C LEU A 195 2.36 4.17 14.25
N ALA A 196 1.54 5.10 13.76
CA ALA A 196 1.66 5.63 12.40
C ALA A 196 2.98 6.40 12.18
N ALA A 197 3.38 7.24 13.13
CA ALA A 197 4.61 8.04 13.09
C ALA A 197 5.87 7.17 13.04
N GLN A 198 5.88 6.06 13.79
CA GLN A 198 6.96 5.08 13.77
C GLN A 198 7.10 4.37 12.42
N LYS A 199 6.01 4.25 11.66
CA LYS A 199 6.00 3.74 10.27
C LYS A 199 6.30 4.81 9.22
N GLY A 200 6.72 6.00 9.66
CA GLY A 200 7.11 7.09 8.77
C GLY A 200 5.95 7.93 8.23
N HIS A 201 4.72 7.77 8.73
CA HIS A 201 3.57 8.56 8.28
C HIS A 201 3.74 10.05 8.63
N LEU A 202 3.87 10.90 7.61
CA LEU A 202 4.31 12.30 7.76
C LEU A 202 3.34 13.13 8.60
N MET A 203 2.04 13.09 8.28
CA MET A 203 1.02 13.81 9.05
C MET A 203 0.92 13.30 10.49
N ALA A 204 1.14 12.00 10.73
CA ALA A 204 1.10 11.46 12.09
C ALA A 204 2.29 11.92 12.92
N GLN A 205 3.48 12.03 12.31
CA GLN A 205 4.65 12.63 12.96
C GLN A 205 4.36 14.08 13.35
N ALA A 206 3.83 14.89 12.42
CA ALA A 206 3.52 16.27 12.71
C ALA A 206 2.44 16.42 13.80
N ARG A 207 1.32 15.69 13.69
CA ARG A 207 0.22 15.76 14.68
C ARG A 207 0.59 15.22 16.04
N LEU A 208 1.33 14.11 16.12
CA LEU A 208 1.89 13.63 17.39
C LEU A 208 2.86 14.66 17.98
N GLY A 209 3.67 15.27 17.12
CA GLY A 209 4.63 16.28 17.49
C GLY A 209 3.99 17.50 18.14
N GLU A 210 2.93 18.02 17.54
CA GLU A 210 2.10 19.09 18.08
C GLU A 210 1.44 18.68 19.41
N LEU A 211 0.80 17.51 19.44
CA LEU A 211 0.11 16.97 20.61
C LEU A 211 1.04 16.87 21.84
N LEU A 212 2.25 16.35 21.65
CA LEU A 212 3.25 16.21 22.73
C LEU A 212 3.91 17.55 23.12
N SER A 213 3.88 18.55 22.24
CA SER A 213 4.48 19.88 22.47
C SER A 213 3.53 20.84 23.22
N ASN A 214 2.22 20.70 23.03
CA ASN A 214 1.19 21.64 23.48
C ASN A 214 0.84 21.57 24.99
N GLY A 215 1.68 20.93 25.81
CA GLY A 215 1.58 20.98 27.28
C GLY A 215 0.56 20.04 27.92
N GLU A 216 -0.44 19.53 27.18
CA GLU A 216 -1.45 18.57 27.67
C GLU A 216 -0.84 17.27 28.21
N PHE A 217 0.30 16.84 27.65
CA PHE A 217 1.06 15.67 28.11
C PHE A 217 2.13 16.00 29.15
N GLY A 218 2.44 17.28 29.37
CA GLY A 218 3.42 17.77 30.35
C GLY A 218 4.85 17.23 30.21
N GLY A 219 5.80 17.86 30.90
CA GLY A 219 7.16 17.33 31.06
C GLY A 219 8.13 17.59 29.89
N ASN A 220 9.42 17.65 30.24
CA ASN A 220 10.49 17.89 29.27
C ASN A 220 10.66 16.74 28.27
N GLU A 221 10.32 15.51 28.66
CA GLU A 221 10.44 14.34 27.78
C GLU A 221 9.43 14.39 26.64
N ASN A 222 8.16 14.68 26.92
CA ASN A 222 7.14 14.83 25.89
C ASN A 222 7.44 16.03 24.99
N ARG A 223 7.86 17.17 25.54
CA ARG A 223 8.31 18.31 24.71
C ARG A 223 9.49 17.95 23.81
N THR A 224 10.43 17.15 24.31
CA THR A 224 11.57 16.67 23.50
C THR A 224 11.09 15.76 22.37
N ALA A 225 10.22 14.79 22.66
CA ALA A 225 9.65 13.90 21.66
C ALA A 225 8.78 14.65 20.65
N GLY A 226 8.00 15.62 21.11
CA GLY A 226 7.14 16.47 20.28
C GLY A 226 7.93 17.29 19.28
N LEU A 227 8.93 18.04 19.76
CA LEU A 227 9.82 18.81 18.90
C LEU A 227 10.63 17.91 17.95
N MET A 228 11.02 16.72 18.40
CA MET A 228 11.69 15.74 17.55
C MET A 228 10.80 15.32 16.38
N TRP A 229 9.55 14.91 16.63
CA TRP A 229 8.64 14.49 15.56
C TRP A 229 8.27 15.63 14.61
N LEU A 230 8.08 16.84 15.12
CA LEU A 230 7.88 18.04 14.28
C LEU A 230 9.10 18.30 13.39
N THR A 231 10.31 18.17 13.92
CA THR A 231 11.55 18.34 13.14
C THR A 231 11.69 17.28 12.05
N VAL A 232 11.34 16.02 12.35
CA VAL A 232 11.33 14.94 11.35
C VAL A 232 10.31 15.22 10.25
N ALA A 233 9.10 15.63 10.61
CA ALA A 233 8.04 15.93 9.65
C ALA A 233 8.40 17.16 8.78
N GLN A 234 8.87 18.24 9.39
CA GLN A 234 9.23 19.50 8.73
C GLN A 234 10.26 19.28 7.61
N ARG A 235 11.29 18.46 7.87
CA ARG A 235 12.35 18.18 6.88
C ARG A 235 11.88 17.42 5.65
N ARG A 236 10.70 16.79 5.73
CA ARG A 236 10.09 15.99 4.65
C ARG A 236 8.84 16.64 4.06
N ALA A 237 8.32 17.69 4.70
CA ALA A 237 7.07 18.29 4.30
C ALA A 237 7.26 19.12 3.02
N HIS A 238 6.29 19.02 2.13
CA HIS A 238 6.26 19.74 0.85
C HIS A 238 4.85 20.28 0.60
N GLY A 239 4.70 21.22 -0.33
CA GLY A 239 3.39 21.81 -0.66
C GLY A 239 2.74 22.50 0.53
N ASN A 240 1.41 22.37 0.64
CA ASN A 240 0.61 23.05 1.67
C ASN A 240 0.94 22.57 3.10
N ASP A 241 1.39 21.32 3.23
CA ASP A 241 1.72 20.74 4.53
C ASP A 241 3.00 21.34 5.14
N ALA A 242 3.94 21.79 4.30
CA ALA A 242 5.19 22.38 4.77
C ALA A 242 4.97 23.65 5.61
N VAL A 243 3.92 24.42 5.29
CA VAL A 243 3.61 25.69 5.95
C VAL A 243 3.22 25.44 7.40
N TRP A 244 2.13 24.71 7.63
CA TRP A 244 1.62 24.52 8.99
C TRP A 244 2.56 23.67 9.86
N ILE A 245 3.26 22.68 9.27
CA ILE A 245 4.25 21.87 10.00
C ILE A 245 5.44 22.74 10.41
N GLY A 246 5.91 23.61 9.52
CA GLY A 246 6.98 24.56 9.80
C GLY A 246 6.61 25.48 10.97
N GLU A 247 5.42 26.09 10.91
CA GLU A 247 4.93 26.95 11.98
C GLU A 247 4.77 26.21 13.33
N ALA A 248 4.24 24.99 13.31
CA ALA A 248 4.10 24.17 14.52
C ALA A 248 5.46 23.83 15.13
N GLN A 249 6.45 23.49 14.28
CA GLN A 249 7.82 23.23 14.69
C GLN A 249 8.47 24.48 15.30
N GLU A 250 8.34 25.65 14.66
CA GLU A 250 8.89 26.91 15.14
C GLU A 250 8.28 27.33 16.47
N ARG A 251 6.96 27.20 16.64
CA ARG A 251 6.27 27.46 17.91
C ARG A 251 6.82 26.55 19.03
N SER A 252 6.90 25.24 18.77
CA SER A 252 7.43 24.28 19.75
C SER A 252 8.89 24.55 20.08
N PHE A 253 9.71 24.88 19.07
CA PHE A 253 11.12 25.24 19.26
C PHE A 253 11.27 26.49 20.11
N GLY A 254 10.49 27.55 19.83
CA GLY A 254 10.50 28.81 20.56
C GLY A 254 10.24 28.64 22.06
N LEU A 255 9.30 27.77 22.42
CA LEU A 255 8.93 27.45 23.81
C LEU A 255 9.90 26.48 24.51
N ALA A 256 10.69 25.72 23.75
CA ALA A 256 11.60 24.71 24.30
C ALA A 256 12.87 25.33 24.91
N SER A 257 13.36 24.74 26.01
CA SER A 257 14.67 25.08 26.57
C SER A 257 15.80 24.56 25.67
N GLU A 258 16.99 25.11 25.82
CA GLU A 258 18.17 24.68 25.05
C GLU A 258 18.44 23.16 25.19
N LYS A 259 18.29 22.62 26.40
CA LYS A 259 18.43 21.17 26.65
C LYS A 259 17.43 20.35 25.83
N VAL A 260 16.17 20.79 25.76
CA VAL A 260 15.12 20.13 24.97
C VAL A 260 15.45 20.22 23.48
N ARG A 261 15.83 21.41 22.98
CA ARG A 261 16.17 21.63 21.57
C ARG A 261 17.32 20.74 21.11
N ARG A 262 18.43 20.72 21.84
CA ARG A 262 19.62 19.90 21.49
C ARG A 262 19.28 18.41 21.46
N ARG A 263 18.51 17.92 22.44
CA ARG A 263 18.11 16.51 22.50
C ARG A 263 17.15 16.14 21.39
N ALA A 264 16.16 16.98 21.11
CA ALA A 264 15.19 16.75 20.05
C ALA A 264 15.87 16.69 18.67
N ALA A 265 16.81 17.60 18.39
CA ALA A 265 17.58 17.60 17.15
C ALA A 265 18.39 16.30 16.97
N ALA A 266 19.15 15.89 17.99
CA ALA A 266 19.92 14.65 17.94
C ALA A 266 19.03 13.41 17.73
N MET A 267 17.84 13.38 18.34
CA MET A 267 16.88 12.29 18.14
C MET A 267 16.28 12.30 16.74
N ALA A 268 15.98 13.47 16.17
CA ALA A 268 15.46 13.61 14.82
C ALA A 268 16.49 13.16 13.78
N ASP A 269 17.75 13.58 13.92
CA ASP A 269 18.85 13.16 13.04
C ASP A 269 19.05 11.64 13.08
N ASN A 270 19.04 11.05 14.29
CA ASN A 270 19.14 9.59 14.45
C ASN A 270 17.95 8.87 13.79
N TRP A 271 16.72 9.34 13.98
CA TRP A 271 15.55 8.73 13.36
C TRP A 271 15.62 8.80 11.82
N LEU A 272 15.96 9.96 11.26
CA LEU A 272 16.08 10.13 9.80
C LEU A 272 17.20 9.26 9.22
N SER A 273 18.34 9.15 9.91
CA SER A 273 19.46 8.31 9.46
C SER A 273 19.08 6.82 9.38
N LYS A 274 18.26 6.33 10.34
CA LYS A 274 17.84 4.93 10.40
C LYS A 274 16.67 4.62 9.48
N ASN A 275 15.80 5.59 9.22
CA ASN A 275 14.55 5.39 8.49
C ASN A 275 14.55 6.01 7.10
N GLY A 276 15.69 6.47 6.58
CA GLY A 276 15.80 7.10 5.26
C GLY A 276 15.22 6.26 4.11
N ALA A 277 15.33 4.93 4.16
CA ALA A 277 14.73 4.03 3.16
C ALA A 277 13.18 3.96 3.28
N VAL A 278 12.65 3.88 4.50
CA VAL A 278 11.19 3.92 4.79
C VAL A 278 10.57 5.23 4.32
N VAL A 279 11.37 6.29 4.26
CA VAL A 279 10.97 7.63 3.82
C VAL A 279 10.99 7.77 2.29
N ALA A 280 11.86 7.05 1.57
CA ALA A 280 11.99 7.15 0.11
C ALA A 280 10.86 6.43 -0.65
N GLU A 281 10.42 5.26 -0.18
CA GLU A 281 9.43 4.41 -0.88
C GLU A 281 8.02 5.00 -0.98
N LYS A 282 7.63 5.93 -0.09
CA LYS A 282 6.27 6.51 -0.05
C LYS A 282 6.11 7.84 -0.81
N THR A 283 7.17 8.31 -1.46
CA THR A 283 7.18 9.60 -2.18
C THR A 283 7.11 9.43 -3.71
N GLN A 284 6.92 8.21 -4.20
CA GLN A 284 6.77 7.86 -5.62
C GLN A 284 5.38 7.33 -5.94
#